data_AF-A0A0J9T402-F1
#
_entry.id   AF-A0A0J9T402-F1
#
_cell.length_a   1.000
_cell.length_b   1.000
_cell.length_c   1.000
_cell.angle_alpha   90.00
_cell.angle_beta   90.00
_cell.angle_gamma   90.00
#
_symmetry.space_group_name_H-M   'P 1'
#
loop_
_entity.id
_entity.type
_entity.pdbx_description
1 polymer ?
#
loop_
_entity_poly.entity_id
_entity_poly.type
_entity_poly.pdbx_seq_one_letter_code
_entity_poly.pdbx_strand_id
1 'polypeptide(L)'
;MRNSSATMLLLELPQTKIFLTVCNCHIHWDPAYADVKAFHSYFIVEELSQFVRSALGWFPFVPQLLHSEGPPADGQLSGVYELITTGRLSTKHPHHPAQLRKDEAFLKYPDLCVDPFQSAFKEVTLRGSSHMRK
;
A
#
# COMPACT_ATOMS: atom_id res chain seq x y z
N MET A 1 19.26 6.75 13.87
CA MET A 1 18.43 6.82 12.64
C MET A 1 17.69 5.49 12.53
N ARG A 2 16.35 5.46 12.61
CA ARG A 2 15.59 4.21 12.52
C ARG A 2 15.26 3.96 11.05
N ASN A 3 15.81 2.88 10.48
CA ASN A 3 15.56 2.53 9.09
C ASN A 3 14.12 2.05 8.92
N SER A 4 13.50 2.39 7.79
CA SER A 4 12.22 1.79 7.40
C SER A 4 12.47 0.39 6.85
N SER A 5 11.54 -0.52 7.11
CA SER A 5 11.64 -1.92 6.65
C SER A 5 10.27 -2.47 6.27
N ALA A 6 10.28 -3.46 5.38
CA ALA A 6 9.10 -4.23 5.02
C ALA A 6 9.47 -5.72 4.95
N THR A 7 8.57 -6.57 5.43
CA THR A 7 8.64 -8.02 5.36
C THR A 7 7.45 -8.51 4.56
N MET A 8 7.71 -9.24 3.48
CA MET A 8 6.71 -9.73 2.54
C MET A 8 6.65 -11.25 2.63
N LEU A 9 5.44 -11.80 2.74
CA LEU A 9 5.19 -13.23 2.85
C LEU A 9 4.13 -13.63 1.82
N LEU A 10 4.34 -14.78 1.19
CA LEU A 10 3.34 -15.44 0.36
C LEU A 10 2.94 -16.76 1.04
N LEU A 11 1.65 -16.89 1.36
CA LEU A 11 1.10 -18.01 2.11
C LEU A 11 0.10 -18.76 1.24
N GLU A 12 0.28 -20.06 1.05
CA GLU A 12 -0.75 -20.93 0.45
C GLU A 12 -1.74 -21.34 1.53
N LEU A 13 -3.05 -21.17 1.27
CA LEU A 13 -4.12 -21.77 2.08
C LEU A 13 -4.41 -23.17 1.53
N PRO A 14 -4.01 -24.25 2.21
CA PRO A 14 -4.04 -25.60 1.63
C PRO A 14 -5.44 -26.06 1.23
N GLN A 15 -6.46 -25.65 1.99
CA GLN A 15 -7.85 -26.07 1.80
C GLN A 15 -8.51 -25.43 0.58
N THR A 16 -8.09 -24.21 0.21
CA THR A 16 -8.72 -23.43 -0.85
C THR A 16 -7.84 -23.27 -2.09
N LYS A 17 -6.54 -23.63 -2.00
CA LYS A 17 -5.52 -23.37 -3.03
C LYS A 17 -5.42 -21.88 -3.40
N ILE A 18 -5.82 -21.02 -2.47
CA ILE A 18 -5.68 -19.57 -2.59
C ILE A 18 -4.32 -19.17 -2.00
N PHE A 19 -3.62 -18.27 -2.66
CA PHE A 19 -2.43 -17.63 -2.10
C PHE A 19 -2.80 -16.29 -1.48
N LEU A 20 -2.34 -16.06 -0.26
CA LEU A 20 -2.47 -14.82 0.47
C LEU A 20 -1.10 -14.13 0.55
N THR A 21 -1.05 -12.87 0.15
CA THR A 21 0.14 -12.04 0.32
C THR A 21 -0.01 -11.18 1.57
N VAL A 22 0.99 -11.21 2.45
CA VAL A 22 1.03 -10.40 3.67
C VAL A 22 2.27 -9.51 3.63
N CYS A 23 2.09 -8.21 3.81
CA CYS A 23 3.18 -7.26 3.91
C CYS A 23 3.11 -6.52 5.25
N ASN A 24 4.07 -6.77 6.12
CA ASN A 24 4.25 -5.99 7.33
C ASN A 24 5.33 -4.96 7.10
N CYS A 25 5.08 -3.69 7.40
CA CYS A 25 6.08 -2.64 7.24
C CYS A 25 6.12 -1.69 8.43
N HIS A 26 7.31 -1.16 8.68
CA HIS A 26 7.54 -0.06 9.59
C HIS A 26 8.12 1.10 8.79
N ILE A 27 7.28 2.06 8.41
CA ILE A 27 7.72 3.25 7.65
C ILE A 27 8.20 4.36 8.59
N HIS A 28 8.51 5.52 8.02
CA HIS A 28 9.00 6.67 8.78
C HIS A 28 7.94 7.13 9.79
N TRP A 29 8.36 7.44 11.03
CA TRP A 29 7.45 7.73 12.13
C TRP A 29 7.10 9.22 12.24
N ASP A 30 8.00 10.12 11.84
CA ASP A 30 7.85 11.55 12.10
C ASP A 30 6.67 12.13 11.28
N PRO A 31 5.62 12.68 11.93
CA PRO A 31 4.47 13.28 11.26
C PRO A 31 4.82 14.42 10.30
N ALA A 32 5.93 15.13 10.52
CA ALA A 32 6.38 16.22 9.65
C ALA A 32 6.86 15.74 8.26
N TYR A 33 7.09 14.43 8.10
CA TYR A 33 7.64 13.83 6.88
C TYR A 33 6.59 12.97 6.17
N ALA A 34 5.40 13.52 5.96
CA ALA A 34 4.30 12.84 5.29
C ALA A 34 4.63 12.43 3.83
N ASP A 35 5.52 13.18 3.17
CA ASP A 35 6.10 12.87 1.86
C ASP A 35 6.98 11.63 1.88
N VAL A 36 7.83 11.48 2.91
CA VAL A 36 8.65 10.28 3.10
C VAL A 36 7.75 9.07 3.32
N LYS A 37 6.71 9.22 4.14
CA LYS A 37 5.75 8.14 4.41
C LYS A 37 5.07 7.71 3.11
N ALA A 38 4.56 8.66 2.31
CA ALA A 38 3.95 8.38 1.01
C ALA A 38 4.91 7.67 0.04
N PHE A 39 6.16 8.11 -0.04
CA PHE A 39 7.18 7.47 -0.88
C PHE A 39 7.57 6.08 -0.42
N HIS A 40 7.72 5.87 0.88
CA HIS A 40 7.99 4.53 1.43
C HIS A 40 6.84 3.59 1.11
N SER A 41 5.59 4.04 1.29
CA SER A 41 4.42 3.27 0.90
C SER A 41 4.43 2.95 -0.59
N TYR A 42 4.66 3.94 -1.47
CA TYR A 42 4.78 3.71 -2.91
C TYR A 42 5.78 2.59 -3.26
N PHE A 43 7.01 2.66 -2.76
CA PHE A 43 8.02 1.64 -3.05
C PHE A 43 7.66 0.27 -2.48
N ILE A 44 7.13 0.21 -1.26
CA ILE A 44 6.71 -1.06 -0.64
C ILE A 44 5.64 -1.75 -1.50
N VAL A 45 4.69 -0.98 -2.03
CA VAL A 45 3.61 -1.51 -2.86
C VAL A 45 4.13 -2.00 -4.20
N GLU A 46 4.97 -1.21 -4.86
CA GLU A 46 5.59 -1.60 -6.14
C GLU A 46 6.42 -2.88 -5.99
N GLU A 47 7.27 -2.95 -4.96
CA GLU A 47 8.08 -4.13 -4.66
C GLU A 47 7.21 -5.35 -4.31
N LEU A 48 6.13 -5.15 -3.55
CA LEU A 48 5.19 -6.23 -3.24
C LEU A 48 4.50 -6.76 -4.49
N SER A 49 4.02 -5.85 -5.37
CA SER A 49 3.43 -6.21 -6.65
C SER A 49 4.40 -7.00 -7.53
N GLN A 50 5.66 -6.58 -7.59
CA GLN A 50 6.71 -7.28 -8.34
C GLN A 50 7.02 -8.66 -7.73
N PHE A 51 7.19 -8.73 -6.41
CA PHE A 51 7.40 -9.98 -5.67
C PHE A 51 6.31 -11.00 -5.99
N VAL A 52 5.04 -10.62 -5.93
CA VAL A 52 3.98 -11.60 -6.20
C VAL A 52 3.86 -11.96 -7.68
N ARG A 53 4.01 -10.99 -8.60
CA ARG A 53 4.02 -11.28 -10.04
C ARG A 53 5.13 -12.27 -10.40
N SER A 54 6.31 -12.15 -9.79
CA SER A 54 7.41 -13.10 -9.98
C SER A 54 7.12 -14.50 -9.42
N ALA A 55 6.35 -14.59 -8.33
CA ALA A 55 6.07 -15.86 -7.67
C ALA A 55 4.90 -16.64 -8.29
N LEU A 56 3.85 -15.94 -8.76
CA LEU A 56 2.58 -16.57 -9.15
C LEU A 56 2.12 -16.29 -10.59
N GLY A 57 2.81 -15.43 -11.35
CA GLY A 57 2.43 -15.05 -12.73
C GLY A 57 1.16 -14.20 -12.81
N TRP A 58 0.04 -14.68 -12.26
CA TRP A 58 -1.23 -13.97 -12.13
C TRP A 58 -2.00 -14.43 -10.89
N PHE A 59 -2.40 -13.51 -10.01
CA PHE A 59 -3.24 -13.84 -8.85
C PHE A 59 -4.14 -12.66 -8.44
N PRO A 60 -5.28 -12.91 -7.78
CA PRO A 60 -6.11 -11.86 -7.19
C PRO A 60 -5.37 -11.24 -6.00
N PHE A 61 -4.89 -10.01 -6.22
CA PHE A 61 -4.02 -9.26 -5.32
C PHE A 61 -4.79 -8.72 -4.14
N VAL A 62 -4.57 -9.32 -2.97
CA VAL A 62 -4.86 -8.63 -1.72
C VAL A 62 -3.57 -8.48 -0.95
N PRO A 63 -3.08 -7.25 -0.84
CA PRO A 63 -2.12 -6.93 0.16
C PRO A 63 -2.85 -6.31 1.35
N GLN A 64 -2.38 -6.57 2.55
CA GLN A 64 -2.78 -5.81 3.72
C GLN A 64 -1.57 -4.98 4.11
N LEU A 65 -1.71 -3.65 4.03
CA LEU A 65 -0.75 -2.76 4.65
C LEU A 65 -1.30 -2.34 6.02
N LEU A 66 -0.74 -2.91 7.09
CA LEU A 66 -1.02 -2.46 8.45
C LEU A 66 -0.16 -1.23 8.72
N HIS A 67 -0.77 -0.05 8.63
CA HIS A 67 -0.12 1.21 8.96
C HIS A 67 -0.62 1.71 10.32
N SER A 68 0.30 2.02 11.22
CA SER A 68 0.02 2.56 12.55
C SER A 68 0.25 4.07 12.55
N GLU A 69 -0.73 4.86 12.13
CA GLU A 69 -0.76 6.31 12.38
C GLU A 69 -2.18 6.73 12.77
N GLY A 70 -2.27 7.69 13.69
CA GLY A 70 -3.54 8.24 14.17
C GLY A 70 -4.28 9.07 13.11
N PRO A 71 -5.54 9.45 13.38
CA PRO A 71 -6.35 10.22 12.42
C PRO A 71 -5.69 11.56 12.09
N PRO A 72 -5.75 12.02 10.83
CA PRO A 72 -5.21 13.32 10.44
C PRO A 72 -5.93 14.46 11.18
N ALA A 73 -5.16 15.44 11.66
CA ALA A 73 -5.67 16.52 12.51
C ALA A 73 -6.69 17.43 11.80
N ASP A 74 -6.63 17.53 10.47
CA ASP A 74 -7.34 18.57 9.69
C ASP A 74 -8.46 18.02 8.79
N GLY A 75 -8.87 16.76 8.98
CA GLY A 75 -9.91 16.12 8.16
C GLY A 75 -9.49 15.79 6.71
N GLN A 76 -8.30 16.22 6.30
CA GLN A 76 -7.69 15.82 5.04
C GLN A 76 -7.15 14.38 5.13
N LEU A 77 -7.44 13.55 4.12
CA LEU A 77 -6.92 12.18 4.08
C LEU A 77 -5.39 12.17 4.04
N SER A 78 -4.78 11.19 4.73
CA SER A 78 -3.34 10.96 4.60
C SER A 78 -3.01 10.58 3.15
N GLY A 79 -1.98 11.18 2.56
CA GLY A 79 -1.47 10.79 1.24
C GLY A 79 -1.09 9.30 1.14
N VAL A 80 -0.69 8.66 2.23
CA VAL A 80 -0.50 7.20 2.30
C VAL A 80 -1.83 6.47 2.08
N TYR A 81 -2.87 6.91 2.78
CA TYR A 81 -4.20 6.33 2.67
C TYR A 81 -4.80 6.54 1.28
N GLU A 82 -4.73 7.76 0.74
CA GLU A 82 -5.18 8.08 -0.62
C GLU A 82 -4.48 7.22 -1.66
N LEU A 83 -3.15 7.12 -1.59
CA LEU A 83 -2.36 6.31 -2.53
C LEU A 83 -2.78 4.83 -2.53
N ILE A 84 -2.87 4.21 -1.34
CA ILE A 84 -3.15 2.77 -1.20
C ILE A 84 -4.58 2.44 -1.62
N THR A 85 -5.53 3.31 -1.31
CA THR A 85 -6.95 3.06 -1.56
C THR A 85 -7.38 3.40 -2.97
N THR A 86 -6.83 4.46 -3.56
CA THR A 86 -7.21 4.92 -4.91
C THR A 86 -6.22 4.50 -6.00
N GLY A 87 -5.01 4.08 -5.61
CA GLY A 87 -3.93 3.76 -6.53
C GLY A 87 -3.19 4.98 -7.06
N ARG A 88 -3.50 6.21 -6.60
CA ARG A 88 -2.83 7.42 -7.09
C ARG A 88 -2.65 8.47 -5.99
N LEU A 89 -1.50 9.15 -6.01
CA LEU A 89 -1.26 10.38 -5.26
C LEU A 89 -0.81 11.46 -6.23
N SER A 90 -1.63 12.51 -6.38
CA SER A 90 -1.32 13.59 -7.32
C SER A 90 -0.14 14.45 -6.84
N THR A 91 0.64 14.99 -7.77
CA THR A 91 1.67 16.02 -7.50
C THR A 91 1.13 17.26 -6.79
N LYS A 92 -0.18 17.50 -6.85
CA LYS A 92 -0.89 18.59 -6.16
C LYS A 92 -1.22 18.27 -4.70
N HIS A 93 -1.12 17.01 -4.29
CA HIS A 93 -1.45 16.61 -2.93
C HIS A 93 -0.41 17.17 -1.94
N PRO A 94 -0.80 17.75 -0.79
CA PRO A 94 0.14 18.35 0.17
C PRO A 94 1.21 17.40 0.69
N HIS A 95 0.91 16.11 0.79
CA HIS A 95 1.88 15.08 1.19
C HIS A 95 2.77 14.58 0.03
N HIS A 96 2.69 15.17 -1.16
CA HIS A 96 3.61 14.84 -2.25
C HIS A 96 4.94 15.59 -2.09
N PRO A 97 6.12 15.01 -2.37
CA PRO A 97 7.40 15.72 -2.22
C PRO A 97 7.49 16.99 -3.06
N ALA A 98 6.87 17.02 -4.24
CA ALA A 98 6.78 18.22 -5.07
C ALA A 98 6.14 19.40 -4.33
N GLN A 99 5.28 19.16 -3.33
CA GLN A 99 4.67 20.20 -2.50
C GLN A 99 5.51 20.51 -1.26
N LEU A 100 6.03 19.49 -0.56
CA LEU A 100 6.70 19.67 0.74
C LEU A 100 8.17 20.11 0.64
N ARG A 101 8.92 19.63 -0.35
CA ARG A 101 10.40 19.76 -0.35
C ARG A 101 10.93 21.03 -1.01
N LYS A 102 10.10 21.77 -1.75
CA LYS A 102 10.43 23.05 -2.42
C LYS A 102 11.81 23.07 -3.12
N ASP A 103 12.21 21.93 -3.66
CA ASP A 103 13.48 21.73 -4.35
C ASP A 103 13.17 21.21 -5.76
N GLU A 104 13.85 21.77 -6.75
CA GLU A 104 13.61 21.50 -8.17
C GLU A 104 13.73 20.04 -8.56
N ALA A 105 14.53 19.25 -7.83
CA ALA A 105 14.64 17.81 -8.03
C ALA A 105 13.30 17.12 -7.71
N PHE A 106 12.58 17.57 -6.69
CA PHE A 106 11.29 16.99 -6.28
C PHE A 106 10.11 17.52 -7.07
N LEU A 107 10.20 18.74 -7.63
CA LEU A 107 9.15 19.32 -8.48
C LEU A 107 8.89 18.51 -9.76
N LYS A 108 9.91 17.79 -10.25
CA LYS A 108 9.83 16.96 -11.46
C LYS A 108 9.24 15.58 -11.22
N TYR A 109 9.01 15.18 -9.98
CA TYR A 109 8.44 13.86 -9.70
C TYR A 109 7.00 13.79 -10.20
N PRO A 110 6.63 12.73 -10.95
CA PRO A 110 5.28 12.55 -11.45
C PRO A 110 4.33 12.20 -10.29
N ASP A 111 3.05 12.07 -10.60
CA ASP A 111 2.11 11.44 -9.68
C ASP A 111 2.62 10.05 -9.28
N LEU A 112 2.40 9.67 -8.03
CA LEU A 112 2.68 8.30 -7.59
C LEU A 112 1.49 7.43 -7.95
N CYS A 113 1.73 6.35 -8.68
CA CYS A 113 0.68 5.45 -9.14
C CYS A 113 1.04 4.01 -8.77
N VAL A 114 0.11 3.30 -8.14
CA VAL A 114 0.23 1.87 -7.80
C VAL A 114 -1.06 1.16 -8.15
N ASP A 115 -0.99 -0.16 -8.33
CA ASP A 115 -2.21 -0.95 -8.40
C ASP A 115 -2.98 -0.80 -7.08
N PRO A 116 -4.24 -0.31 -7.11
CA PRO A 116 -4.99 -0.09 -5.89
C PRO A 116 -5.23 -1.42 -5.18
N PHE A 117 -5.12 -1.38 -3.87
CA PHE A 117 -5.29 -2.57 -3.04
C PHE A 117 -6.73 -3.07 -3.13
N GLN A 118 -6.91 -4.35 -3.43
CA GLN A 118 -8.21 -5.01 -3.31
C GLN A 118 -8.34 -5.61 -1.91
N SER A 119 -9.53 -5.53 -1.31
CA SER A 119 -9.76 -6.03 0.05
C SER A 119 -9.93 -7.56 0.08
N ALA A 120 -9.04 -8.30 0.76
CA ALA A 120 -9.20 -9.76 0.97
C ALA A 120 -10.45 -10.07 1.75
N PHE A 121 -10.83 -9.21 2.69
CA PHE A 121 -12.06 -9.44 3.42
C PHE A 121 -13.25 -9.49 2.44
N LYS A 122 -13.32 -8.51 1.52
CA LYS A 122 -14.36 -8.50 0.50
C LYS A 122 -14.27 -9.74 -0.41
N GLU A 123 -13.07 -10.12 -0.88
CA GLU A 123 -12.93 -11.23 -1.83
C GLU A 123 -13.10 -12.63 -1.21
N VAL A 124 -12.52 -12.86 -0.03
CA VAL A 124 -12.57 -14.15 0.68
C VAL A 124 -13.97 -14.39 1.24
N THR A 125 -14.63 -13.37 1.82
CA THR A 125 -15.98 -13.53 2.37
C THR A 125 -17.01 -13.73 1.26
N LEU A 126 -16.91 -13.00 0.13
CA LEU A 126 -17.85 -13.18 -0.99
C LEU A 126 -17.70 -14.55 -1.68
N ARG A 127 -16.47 -15.08 -1.82
CA ARG A 127 -16.23 -16.41 -2.40
C ARG A 127 -16.58 -17.56 -1.44
N GLY A 128 -16.41 -17.36 -0.13
CA GLY A 128 -16.76 -18.36 0.90
C GLY A 128 -18.27 -18.58 1.05
N SER A 129 -19.10 -17.54 0.90
CA SER A 129 -20.56 -17.64 1.03
C SER A 129 -21.23 -18.43 -0.11
N SER A 130 -20.55 -18.64 -1.24
CA SER A 130 -21.07 -19.46 -2.34
C SER A 130 -20.91 -20.96 -2.10
N HIS A 131 -19.97 -21.38 -1.23
CA HIS A 131 -19.71 -22.79 -0.92
C HIS A 131 -20.50 -23.33 0.29
N MET A 132 -21.13 -22.45 1.08
CA MET A 132 -21.96 -22.84 2.23
C MET A 132 -23.48 -22.97 1.90
N ARG A 133 -23.85 -23.01 0.63
CA ARG A 133 -25.20 -23.38 0.18
C ARG A 133 -25.18 -24.78 -0.42
N LYS A 134 -25.08 -25.79 0.44
CA LYS A 134 -25.56 -27.15 0.19
C LYS A 134 -26.11 -27.72 1.48
#